data_AF-A0A428HM50-F1
#
_entry.id   AF-A0A428HM50-F1
#
_cell.length_a   1.000
_cell.length_b   1.000
_cell.length_c   1.000
_cell.angle_alpha   90.00
_cell.angle_beta   90.00
_cell.angle_gamma   90.00
#
_symmetry.space_group_name_H-M   'P 1'
#
loop_
_entity.id
_entity.type
_entity.pdbx_description
1 polymer ?
#
loop_
_entity_poly.entity_id
_entity_poly.type
_entity_poly.pdbx_seq_one_letter_code
_entity_poly.pdbx_strand_id
1 'polypeptide(L)'
;MFGSFFLIGIFLSIIFMVGTVLVIYYKQISEGYEDRERFVILQKVGLDQKQIKQTINKQILTVFFLPVIFAFLHLTFAYHMWSLILKVIGVVDATMMLTITLSICGIFALIYVLIFMITSRSYRKIVQM
;
A
#
# COMPACT_ATOMS: atom_id res chain seq x y z
N MET A 1 31.89 -0.49 10.83
CA MET A 1 31.13 0.55 10.08
C MET A 1 29.87 0.02 9.39
N PHE A 2 29.84 -1.19 8.82
CA PHE A 2 28.63 -1.71 8.12
C PHE A 2 27.41 -2.00 9.02
N GLY A 3 27.62 -2.38 10.29
CA GLY A 3 26.51 -2.72 11.21
C GLY A 3 25.53 -1.57 11.47
N SER A 4 26.02 -0.33 11.56
CA SER A 4 25.16 0.84 11.77
C SER A 4 24.28 1.13 10.56
N PHE A 5 24.83 1.04 9.34
CA PHE A 5 24.05 1.22 8.10
C PHE A 5 22.98 0.14 7.93
N PHE A 6 23.31 -1.11 8.27
CA PHE A 6 22.37 -2.22 8.25
C PHE A 6 21.22 -2.03 9.25
N LEU A 7 21.55 -1.63 10.48
CA LEU A 7 20.55 -1.32 11.52
C LEU A 7 19.62 -0.19 11.07
N ILE A 8 20.16 0.92 10.57
CA ILE A 8 19.37 2.06 10.09
C ILE A 8 18.43 1.62 8.97
N GLY A 9 18.93 0.88 7.98
CA GLY A 9 18.12 0.40 6.85
C GLY A 9 16.94 -0.47 7.28
N ILE A 10 17.19 -1.47 8.13
CA ILE A 10 16.13 -2.37 8.63
C ILE A 10 15.15 -1.64 9.53
N PHE A 11 15.65 -0.88 10.50
CA PHE A 11 14.82 -0.17 11.47
C PHE A 11 13.88 0.82 10.77
N LEU A 12 14.42 1.60 9.83
CA LEU A 12 13.64 2.57 9.06
C LEU A 12 12.60 1.87 8.17
N SER A 13 12.95 0.73 7.56
CA SER A 13 12.02 -0.07 6.76
C SER A 13 10.85 -0.61 7.60
N ILE A 14 11.13 -1.12 8.81
CA ILE A 14 10.08 -1.62 9.71
C ILE A 14 9.16 -0.48 10.15
N ILE A 15 9.72 0.67 10.56
CA ILE A 15 8.93 1.83 10.99
C ILE A 15 8.01 2.32 9.88
N PHE A 16 8.55 2.52 8.67
CA PHE A 16 7.72 2.97 7.56
C PHE A 16 6.68 1.94 7.14
N MET A 17 7.01 0.65 7.21
CA MET A 17 6.03 -0.42 6.95
C MET A 17 4.88 -0.35 7.96
N VAL A 18 5.19 -0.35 9.26
CA VAL A 18 4.18 -0.28 10.33
C VAL A 18 3.34 1.00 10.21
N GLY A 19 3.99 2.15 9.99
CA GLY A 19 3.30 3.42 9.77
C GLY A 19 2.33 3.36 8.59
N THR A 20 2.75 2.79 7.45
CA THR A 20 1.90 2.60 6.28
C THR A 20 0.69 1.72 6.61
N VAL A 21 0.89 0.60 7.30
CA VAL A 21 -0.20 -0.30 7.71
C VAL A 21 -1.21 0.40 8.60
N LEU A 22 -0.74 1.14 9.61
CA LEU A 22 -1.61 1.87 10.53
C LEU A 22 -2.43 2.94 9.80
N VAL A 23 -1.78 3.76 8.97
CA VAL A 23 -2.46 4.82 8.21
C VAL A 23 -3.56 4.22 7.32
N ILE A 24 -3.26 3.14 6.59
CA ILE A 24 -4.23 2.46 5.73
C ILE A 24 -5.40 1.89 6.56
N TYR A 25 -5.09 1.24 7.69
CA TYR A 25 -6.09 0.65 8.56
C TYR A 25 -7.06 1.70 9.11
N TYR A 26 -6.55 2.78 9.68
CA TYR A 26 -7.37 3.86 10.22
C TYR A 26 -8.20 4.54 9.13
N LYS A 27 -7.60 4.79 7.97
CA LYS A 27 -8.30 5.37 6.82
C LYS A 27 -9.49 4.52 6.41
N GLN A 28 -9.32 3.21 6.26
CA GLN A 28 -10.41 2.32 5.86
C GLN A 28 -11.51 2.20 6.90
N ILE A 29 -11.18 2.21 8.19
CA ILE A 29 -12.22 2.23 9.22
C ILE A 29 -13.00 3.54 9.15
N SER A 30 -12.31 4.68 9.10
CA SER A 30 -12.95 6.00 9.05
C SER A 30 -13.85 6.15 7.82
N GLU A 31 -13.34 5.83 6.62
CA GLU A 31 -14.10 5.86 5.37
C GLU A 31 -15.28 4.87 5.41
N GLY A 32 -15.10 3.68 5.99
CA GLY A 32 -16.17 2.69 6.11
C GLY A 32 -17.37 3.18 6.93
N TYR A 33 -17.13 3.90 8.03
CA TYR A 33 -18.21 4.48 8.84
C TYR A 33 -18.89 5.66 8.13
N GLU A 34 -18.13 6.54 7.49
CA GLU A 34 -18.69 7.68 6.75
C GLU A 34 -19.52 7.23 5.54
N ASP A 35 -19.01 6.26 4.78
CA ASP A 35 -19.69 5.74 3.59
C ASP A 35 -20.94 4.96 3.95
N ARG A 36 -20.99 4.27 5.10
CA ARG A 36 -22.20 3.60 5.60
C ARG A 36 -23.40 4.54 5.64
N GLU A 37 -23.25 5.72 6.26
CA GLU A 37 -24.33 6.70 6.35
C GLU A 37 -24.80 7.15 4.96
N ARG A 38 -23.86 7.40 4.05
CA ARG A 38 -24.15 7.78 2.67
C ARG A 38 -24.88 6.68 1.90
N PHE A 39 -24.51 5.41 2.10
CA PHE A 39 -25.18 4.28 1.45
C PHE A 39 -26.61 4.06 1.93
N VAL A 40 -26.88 4.27 3.23
CA VAL A 40 -28.25 4.23 3.77
C VAL A 40 -29.13 5.30 3.10
N ILE A 41 -28.59 6.50 2.83
CA ILE A 41 -29.33 7.54 2.10
C ILE A 41 -29.57 7.11 0.65
N LEU A 42 -28.55 6.61 -0.05
CA LEU A 42 -28.67 6.16 -1.44
C LEU A 42 -29.69 5.01 -1.61
N GLN A 43 -29.80 4.10 -0.65
CA GLN A 43 -30.85 3.07 -0.64
C GLN A 43 -32.26 3.68 -0.58
N LYS A 44 -32.46 4.72 0.25
CA LYS A 44 -33.76 5.41 0.36
C LYS A 44 -34.15 6.13 -0.94
N VAL A 45 -33.18 6.49 -1.78
CA VAL A 45 -33.38 7.12 -3.09
C VAL A 45 -33.52 6.09 -4.22
N GLY A 46 -33.39 4.79 -3.91
CA GLY A 46 -33.72 3.70 -4.83
C GLY A 46 -32.53 2.93 -5.44
N LEU A 47 -31.30 3.10 -4.93
CA LEU A 47 -30.18 2.23 -5.33
C LEU A 47 -30.39 0.80 -4.81
N ASP A 48 -30.19 -0.17 -5.70
CA ASP A 48 -30.16 -1.58 -5.35
C ASP A 48 -28.80 -1.98 -4.71
N GLN A 49 -28.81 -2.99 -3.85
CA GLN A 49 -27.63 -3.51 -3.15
C GLN A 49 -26.47 -3.92 -4.06
N LYS A 50 -26.74 -4.38 -5.28
CA LYS A 50 -25.74 -4.72 -6.29
C LYS A 50 -24.98 -3.47 -6.74
N GLN A 51 -25.67 -2.37 -6.98
CA GLN A 51 -25.06 -1.09 -7.36
C GLN A 51 -24.17 -0.58 -6.21
N ILE A 52 -24.65 -0.67 -4.98
CA ILE A 52 -23.89 -0.29 -3.77
C ILE A 52 -22.59 -1.10 -3.66
N LYS A 53 -22.68 -2.43 -3.77
CA LYS A 53 -21.51 -3.32 -3.70
C LYS A 53 -20.50 -3.03 -4.82
N GLN A 54 -20.97 -2.73 -6.03
CA GLN A 54 -20.10 -2.38 -7.15
C GLN A 54 -19.35 -1.06 -6.90
N THR A 55 -20.05 -0.03 -6.40
CA THR A 55 -19.46 1.26 -6.05
C THR A 55 -18.39 1.10 -4.97
N ILE A 56 -18.71 0.40 -3.88
CA ILE A 56 -17.76 0.09 -2.79
C ILE A 56 -16.51 -0.59 -3.34
N ASN A 57 -16.67 -1.62 -4.17
CA ASN A 57 -15.53 -2.36 -4.71
C ASN A 57 -14.61 -1.47 -5.54
N LYS A 58 -15.17 -0.62 -6.39
CA LYS A 58 -14.40 0.31 -7.23
C LYS A 58 -13.65 1.35 -6.39
N GLN A 59 -14.31 1.90 -5.37
CA GLN A 59 -13.71 2.90 -4.49
C GLN A 59 -12.53 2.31 -3.72
N ILE A 60 -12.73 1.18 -3.03
CA ILE A 60 -11.66 0.52 -2.27
C ILE A 60 -10.49 0.14 -3.19
N LEU A 61 -10.75 -0.46 -4.35
CA LEU A 61 -9.69 -0.83 -5.30
C LEU A 61 -8.89 0.40 -5.76
N THR A 62 -9.58 1.46 -6.16
CA THR A 62 -8.90 2.67 -6.67
C THR A 62 -8.06 3.33 -5.59
N VAL A 63 -8.61 3.50 -4.38
CA VAL A 63 -7.93 4.18 -3.27
C VAL A 63 -6.69 3.40 -2.79
N PHE A 64 -6.68 2.07 -2.91
CA PHE A 64 -5.54 1.23 -2.52
C PHE A 64 -4.47 1.08 -3.60
N PHE A 65 -4.88 0.78 -4.83
CA PHE A 65 -3.90 0.45 -5.87
C PHE A 65 -3.22 1.71 -6.42
N LEU A 66 -3.90 2.86 -6.41
CA LEU A 66 -3.33 4.11 -6.93
C LEU A 66 -2.04 4.53 -6.19
N PRO A 67 -1.96 4.57 -4.84
CA PRO A 67 -0.71 4.85 -4.14
C PRO A 67 0.43 3.88 -4.45
N VAL A 68 0.15 2.58 -4.56
CA VAL A 68 1.20 1.57 -4.81
C VAL A 68 1.74 1.65 -6.23
N ILE A 69 0.85 1.84 -7.21
CA ILE A 69 1.26 2.10 -8.60
C ILE A 69 2.18 3.32 -8.63
N PHE A 70 1.80 4.40 -7.92
CA PHE A 70 2.62 5.61 -7.85
C PHE A 70 3.97 5.35 -7.16
N ALA A 71 4.01 4.55 -6.11
CA ALA A 71 5.25 4.17 -5.43
C ALA A 71 6.22 3.40 -6.35
N PHE A 72 5.71 2.46 -7.16
CA PHE A 72 6.53 1.73 -8.14
C PHE A 72 6.98 2.59 -9.33
N LEU A 73 6.13 3.52 -9.79
CA LEU A 73 6.54 4.53 -10.77
C LEU A 73 7.67 5.39 -10.20
N HIS A 74 7.50 5.90 -8.98
CA HIS A 74 8.51 6.69 -8.30
C HIS A 74 9.82 5.91 -8.11
N LEU A 75 9.75 4.62 -7.78
CA LEU A 75 10.91 3.75 -7.68
C LEU A 75 11.65 3.61 -9.01
N THR A 76 10.93 3.49 -10.13
CA THR A 76 11.54 3.40 -11.46
C THR A 76 12.44 4.61 -11.76
N PHE A 77 11.98 5.82 -11.44
CA PHE A 77 12.79 7.03 -11.60
C PHE A 77 13.93 7.10 -10.56
N ALA A 78 13.63 6.75 -9.31
CA ALA A 78 14.61 6.76 -8.22
C ALA A 78 15.71 5.71 -8.40
N TYR A 79 15.45 4.62 -9.15
CA TYR A 79 16.38 3.52 -9.35
C TYR A 79 17.69 3.99 -10.00
N HIS A 80 17.63 4.93 -10.94
CA HIS A 80 18.83 5.49 -11.54
C HIS A 80 19.73 6.14 -10.49
N MET A 81 19.19 7.06 -9.68
CA MET A 81 19.93 7.73 -8.62
C MET A 81 20.41 6.74 -7.55
N TRP A 82 19.55 5.80 -7.15
CA TRP A 82 19.90 4.74 -6.20
C TRP A 82 21.07 3.89 -6.70
N SER A 83 21.09 3.57 -8.00
CA SER A 83 22.16 2.79 -8.60
C SER A 83 23.51 3.52 -8.58
N LEU A 84 23.52 4.85 -8.71
CA LEU A 84 24.74 5.66 -8.61
C LEU A 84 25.28 5.67 -7.18
N ILE A 85 24.40 5.83 -6.18
CA ILE A 85 24.78 5.81 -4.76
C ILE A 85 25.41 4.46 -4.39
N LEU A 86 24.81 3.35 -4.84
CA LEU A 86 25.31 2.01 -4.58
C LEU A 86 26.69 1.75 -5.23
N LYS A 87 26.93 2.28 -6.43
CA LYS A 87 28.25 2.20 -7.08
C LYS A 87 29.33 2.95 -6.31
N VAL A 88 29.02 4.11 -5.73
CA VAL A 88 29.98 4.90 -4.93
C VAL A 88 30.44 4.13 -3.68
N ILE A 89 29.59 3.29 -3.10
CA ILE A 89 29.94 2.46 -1.93
C ILE A 89 30.49 1.07 -2.30
N GLY A 90 30.83 0.84 -3.58
CA GLY A 90 31.50 -0.37 -4.05
C GLY A 90 30.58 -1.47 -4.60
N VAL A 91 29.27 -1.23 -4.73
CA VAL A 91 28.34 -2.19 -5.34
C VAL A 91 28.26 -1.93 -6.85
N VAL A 92 28.97 -2.74 -7.64
CA VAL A 92 29.11 -2.54 -9.09
C VAL A 92 28.26 -3.48 -9.94
N ASP A 93 27.77 -4.58 -9.37
CA ASP A 93 26.98 -5.58 -10.08
C ASP A 93 25.52 -5.12 -10.25
N ALA A 94 25.20 -4.65 -11.46
CA ALA A 94 23.87 -4.19 -11.82
C ALA A 94 22.80 -5.30 -11.75
N THR A 95 23.17 -6.55 -12.05
CA THR A 95 22.26 -7.70 -12.01
C THR A 95 21.88 -8.01 -10.57
N MET A 96 22.88 -8.01 -9.67
CA MET A 96 22.65 -8.20 -8.23
C MET A 96 21.77 -7.08 -7.67
N MET A 97 22.06 -5.82 -8.01
CA MET A 97 21.28 -4.66 -7.58
C MET A 97 19.82 -4.77 -8.02
N LEU A 98 19.57 -5.06 -9.30
CA LEU A 98 18.21 -5.23 -9.82
C LEU A 98 17.48 -6.38 -9.13
N THR A 99 18.14 -7.53 -8.97
CA THR A 99 17.55 -8.72 -8.34
C THR A 99 17.13 -8.45 -6.89
N ILE A 100 17.99 -7.78 -6.11
CA ILE A 100 17.68 -7.41 -4.73
C ILE A 100 16.53 -6.40 -4.69
N THR A 101 16.56 -5.36 -5.54
CA THR A 101 15.47 -4.37 -5.61
C THR A 101 14.13 -5.05 -5.93
N LEU A 102 14.07 -5.92 -6.94
CA LEU A 102 12.84 -6.64 -7.31
C LEU A 102 12.39 -7.60 -6.19
N SER A 103 13.32 -8.24 -5.48
CA SER A 103 13.01 -9.11 -4.35
C SER A 103 12.34 -8.34 -3.21
N ILE A 104 12.90 -7.17 -2.84
CA ILE A 104 12.32 -6.29 -1.80
C ILE A 104 10.95 -5.76 -2.25
N CYS A 105 10.82 -5.38 -3.52
CA CYS A 105 9.53 -4.98 -4.10
C CYS A 105 8.49 -6.09 -3.98
N GLY A 106 8.86 -7.34 -4.25
CA GLY A 106 7.98 -8.49 -4.10
C GLY A 106 7.51 -8.69 -2.65
N ILE A 107 8.43 -8.60 -1.68
CA ILE A 107 8.10 -8.71 -0.25
C ILE A 107 7.17 -7.56 0.17
N PHE A 108 7.47 -6.33 -0.23
CA PHE A 108 6.63 -5.16 0.04
C PHE A 108 5.23 -5.33 -0.55
N ALA A 109 5.13 -5.72 -1.83
CA ALA A 109 3.85 -5.94 -2.51
C ALA A 109 3.03 -7.04 -1.84
N LEU A 110 3.68 -8.13 -1.42
CA LEU A 110 3.02 -9.22 -0.68
C LEU A 110 2.40 -8.72 0.61
N ILE A 111 3.19 -8.01 1.44
CA ILE A 111 2.71 -7.45 2.70
C ILE A 111 1.58 -6.44 2.45
N TYR A 112 1.73 -5.58 1.45
CA TYR A 112 0.72 -4.60 1.09
C TYR A 112 -0.61 -5.26 0.69
N VAL A 113 -0.57 -6.30 -0.15
CA VAL A 113 -1.77 -7.05 -0.56
C VAL A 113 -2.42 -7.77 0.62
N LEU A 114 -1.64 -8.34 1.54
CA LEU A 114 -2.18 -8.92 2.77
C LEU A 114 -2.96 -7.88 3.59
N ILE A 115 -2.39 -6.70 3.78
CA ILE A 115 -3.04 -5.60 4.51
C ILE A 115 -4.28 -5.10 3.79
N PHE A 116 -4.24 -4.98 2.46
CA PHE A 116 -5.42 -4.67 1.65
C PHE A 116 -6.55 -5.68 1.88
N MET A 117 -6.25 -6.98 1.88
CA MET A 117 -7.28 -8.00 2.11
C MET A 117 -7.91 -7.88 3.51
N ILE A 118 -7.10 -7.64 4.54
CA ILE A 118 -7.57 -7.51 5.93
C ILE A 118 -8.46 -6.26 6.07
N THR A 119 -7.95 -5.11 5.65
CA THR A 119 -8.61 -3.81 5.80
C THR A 119 -9.87 -3.71 4.94
N SER A 120 -9.84 -4.22 3.72
CA SER A 120 -11.01 -4.25 2.84
C SER A 120 -12.14 -5.14 3.36
N ARG A 121 -11.82 -6.25 4.05
CA ARG A 121 -12.83 -7.05 4.76
C ARG A 121 -13.46 -6.25 5.90
N SER A 122 -12.65 -5.52 6.67
CA SER A 122 -13.14 -4.66 7.74
C SER A 122 -14.07 -3.57 7.22
N TYR A 123 -13.67 -2.84 6.18
CA TYR A 123 -14.50 -1.82 5.54
C TYR A 123 -15.84 -2.38 5.09
N ARG A 124 -15.84 -3.50 4.35
CA ARG A 124 -17.10 -4.11 3.84
C ARG A 124 -18.02 -4.52 4.98
N LYS A 125 -17.47 -5.02 6.08
CA LYS A 125 -18.24 -5.39 7.27
C LYS A 125 -18.89 -4.17 7.92
N ILE A 126 -18.18 -3.04 8.01
CA ILE A 126 -18.71 -1.79 8.56
C ILE A 126 -19.85 -1.24 7.70
N VAL A 127 -19.69 -1.22 6.37
CA VAL A 127 -20.71 -0.69 5.46
C VAL A 127 -21.97 -1.57 5.36
N GLN A 128 -21.84 -2.89 5.57
CA GLN A 128 -22.96 -3.83 5.52
C GLN A 128 -23.70 -4.02 6.85
N MET A 129 -23.16 -3.50 7.95
CA MET A 129 -23.86 -3.35 9.24
C MET A 129 -24.83 -2.17 9.20
#